data_AF-A0A2A5PF15-F1
#
_entry.id   AF-A0A2A5PF15-F1
#
_cell.length_a   1.000
_cell.length_b   1.000
_cell.length_c   1.000
_cell.angle_alpha   90.00
_cell.angle_beta   90.00
_cell.angle_gamma   90.00
#
_symmetry.space_group_name_H-M   'P 1'
#
loop_
_entity.id
_entity.type
_entity.pdbx_description
1 polymer ?
#
loop_
_entity_poly.entity_id
_entity_poly.type
_entity_poly.pdbx_seq_one_letter_code
_entity_poly.pdbx_strand_id
1 'polypeptide(L)'
;MSTWVWVLIYLAVSLMFKWIISWGGADYIKGWKSIFFLDMESSSWNEEQLRAMALFLWIAFTILFIIGLIYPEFRFYKLKNSL
;
A
#
# COMPACT_ATOMS: atom_id res chain seq x y z
N MET A 1 6.33 13.21 12.67
CA MET A 1 5.53 12.11 13.26
C MET A 1 6.38 11.29 14.24
N SER A 2 5.79 10.72 15.31
CA SER A 2 6.54 9.85 16.23
C SER A 2 7.00 8.55 15.55
N THR A 3 8.12 7.98 16.01
CA THR A 3 8.67 6.74 15.45
C THR A 3 7.69 5.58 15.58
N TRP A 4 6.98 5.49 16.71
CA TRP A 4 5.97 4.45 16.94
C TRP A 4 4.84 4.50 15.92
N VAL A 5 4.30 5.69 15.63
CA VAL A 5 3.24 5.85 14.62
C VAL A 5 3.79 5.51 13.23
N TRP A 6 5.05 5.84 12.93
CA TRP A 6 5.69 5.47 11.66
C TRP A 6 5.79 3.95 11.47
N VAL A 7 6.21 3.24 12.52
CA VAL A 7 6.27 1.78 12.52
C VAL A 7 4.87 1.17 12.39
N LEU A 8 3.88 1.68 13.13
CA LEU A 8 2.50 1.16 13.06
C LEU A 8 1.89 1.33 11.67
N ILE A 9 2.08 2.48 11.02
CA ILE A 9 1.63 2.71 9.64
C ILE A 9 2.30 1.71 8.70
N TYR A 10 3.63 1.53 8.83
CA TYR A 10 4.34 0.57 7.99
C TYR A 10 3.86 -0.87 8.18
N LEU A 11 3.56 -1.28 9.41
CA LEU A 11 2.98 -2.60 9.71
C LEU A 11 1.59 -2.76 9.09
N ALA A 12 0.71 -1.75 9.22
CA ALA A 12 -0.62 -1.79 8.63
C ALA A 12 -0.56 -1.87 7.09
N VAL A 13 0.30 -1.05 6.47
CA VAL A 13 0.53 -1.08 5.02
C VAL A 13 1.09 -2.43 4.59
N SER A 14 2.08 -2.96 5.30
CA SER A 14 2.66 -4.27 5.00
C SER A 14 1.65 -5.41 5.13
N LEU A 15 0.74 -5.35 6.11
CA LEU A 15 -0.33 -6.33 6.26
C LEU A 15 -1.31 -6.26 5.09
N MET A 16 -1.67 -5.06 4.65
CA MET A 16 -2.51 -4.85 3.47
C MET A 16 -1.85 -5.42 2.20
N PHE A 17 -0.58 -5.11 1.95
CA PHE A 17 0.14 -5.66 0.79
C PHE A 17 0.28 -7.18 0.87
N LYS A 18 0.56 -7.74 2.05
CA LYS A 18 0.59 -9.18 2.28
C LYS A 18 -0.76 -9.83 1.97
N TRP A 19 -1.86 -9.21 2.37
CA TRP A 19 -3.20 -9.69 2.05
C TRP A 19 -3.46 -9.68 0.53
N ILE A 20 -3.06 -8.60 -0.17
CA ILE A 20 -3.17 -8.49 -1.63
C ILE A 20 -2.35 -9.57 -2.35
N ILE A 21 -1.12 -9.82 -1.91
CA ILE A 21 -0.16 -10.72 -2.58
C ILE A 21 -0.46 -12.20 -2.28
N SER A 22 -0.79 -12.54 -1.04
CA SER A 22 -0.76 -13.93 -0.56
C SER A 22 -2.11 -14.49 -0.08
N TRP A 23 -3.08 -13.65 0.31
CA TRP A 23 -4.33 -14.10 0.94
C TRP A 23 -5.57 -13.86 0.08
N GLY A 24 -5.39 -13.71 -1.23
CA GLY A 24 -6.52 -13.55 -2.16
C GLY A 24 -7.08 -12.13 -2.23
N GLY A 25 -6.42 -11.12 -1.65
CA GLY A 25 -6.85 -9.73 -1.80
C GLY A 25 -6.83 -9.25 -3.26
N ALA A 26 -5.92 -9.76 -4.09
CA ALA A 26 -5.90 -9.49 -5.53
C ALA A 26 -7.20 -9.95 -6.23
N ASP A 27 -7.72 -11.12 -5.89
CA ASP A 27 -8.96 -11.67 -6.44
C ASP A 27 -10.18 -10.88 -5.93
N TYR A 28 -10.19 -10.52 -4.64
CA TYR A 28 -11.22 -9.68 -4.05
C TYR A 28 -11.31 -8.29 -4.71
N ILE A 29 -10.17 -7.64 -4.99
CA ILE A 29 -10.11 -6.32 -5.66
C ILE A 29 -10.64 -6.41 -7.09
N LYS A 30 -10.33 -7.50 -7.80
CA LYS A 30 -10.90 -7.76 -9.13
C LYS A 30 -12.41 -7.97 -9.07
N GLY A 31 -12.89 -8.82 -8.16
CA GLY A 31 -14.30 -9.09 -7.95
C GLY A 31 -15.10 -7.84 -7.58
N TRP A 32 -14.52 -6.92 -6.79
CA TRP A 32 -15.20 -5.66 -6.47
C TRP A 32 -15.29 -4.72 -7.67
N LYS A 33 -14.24 -4.65 -8.51
CA LYS A 33 -14.30 -3.89 -9.77
C LYS A 33 -15.33 -4.43 -10.75
N SER A 34 -15.47 -5.75 -10.87
CA SER A 34 -16.47 -6.36 -11.77
C SER A 34 -17.91 -6.18 -11.28
N ILE A 35 -18.13 -6.04 -9.97
CA ILE A 35 -19.47 -5.85 -9.40
C ILE A 35 -19.92 -4.37 -9.46
N PHE A 36 -19.01 -3.41 -9.26
CA PHE A 36 -19.37 -1.99 -9.07
C PHE A 36 -19.18 -1.10 -10.31
N PHE A 37 -18.40 -1.54 -11.30
CA PHE A 37 -18.16 -0.77 -12.52
C PHE A 37 -18.48 -1.64 -13.73
N LEU A 38 -19.59 -1.27 -14.40
CA LEU A 38 -19.84 -1.30 -15.84
C LEU A 38 -19.06 -2.36 -16.64
N ASP A 39 -19.79 -3.10 -17.48
CA ASP A 39 -19.37 -3.96 -18.61
C ASP A 39 -18.34 -3.36 -19.61
N MET A 40 -17.56 -2.36 -19.22
CA MET A 40 -16.29 -2.01 -19.84
C MET A 40 -15.34 -3.18 -19.66
N GLU A 41 -15.20 -4.01 -20.71
CA GLU A 41 -13.98 -4.59 -21.31
C GLU A 41 -12.62 -4.38 -20.59
N SER A 42 -12.56 -4.46 -19.27
CA SER A 42 -11.36 -4.26 -18.45
C SER A 42 -10.77 -5.60 -18.00
N SER A 43 -11.07 -6.64 -18.77
CA SER A 43 -10.53 -8.00 -18.71
C SER A 43 -9.06 -8.09 -19.14
N SER A 44 -8.19 -7.18 -18.71
CA SER A 44 -6.77 -7.20 -19.13
C SER A 44 -5.76 -7.33 -18.00
N TRP A 45 -6.13 -7.01 -16.76
CA TRP A 45 -5.20 -7.13 -15.64
C TRP A 45 -5.21 -8.57 -15.13
N ASN A 46 -4.14 -9.32 -15.36
CA ASN A 46 -3.96 -10.65 -14.77
C ASN A 46 -3.77 -10.52 -13.25
N GLU A 47 -4.22 -11.50 -12.46
CA GLU A 47 -4.04 -11.48 -10.99
C GLU A 47 -2.56 -11.38 -10.63
N GLU A 48 -1.73 -12.08 -11.40
CA GLU A 48 -0.28 -12.05 -11.26
C GLU A 48 0.30 -10.65 -11.49
N GLN A 49 -0.23 -9.88 -12.45
CA GLN A 49 0.19 -8.50 -12.68
C GLN A 49 -0.17 -7.60 -11.50
N LEU A 50 -1.37 -7.79 -10.91
CA LEU A 50 -1.78 -7.04 -9.74
C LEU A 50 -0.90 -7.37 -8.52
N ARG A 51 -0.59 -8.65 -8.30
CA ARG A 51 0.33 -9.09 -7.23
C ARG A 51 1.75 -8.56 -7.45
N ALA A 52 2.25 -8.57 -8.68
CA ALA A 52 3.56 -8.04 -9.04
C ALA A 52 3.64 -6.52 -8.81
N MET A 53 2.62 -5.77 -9.26
CA MET A 53 2.56 -4.33 -9.02
C MET A 53 2.47 -4.00 -7.53
N ALA A 54 1.68 -4.78 -6.78
CA ALA A 54 1.59 -4.65 -5.32
C ALA A 54 2.94 -4.90 -4.65
N LEU A 55 3.71 -5.90 -5.09
CA LEU A 55 5.08 -6.15 -4.62
C LEU A 55 6.01 -4.96 -4.90
N PHE A 56 6.03 -4.45 -6.13
CA PHE A 56 6.88 -3.30 -6.47
C PHE A 56 6.54 -2.07 -5.62
N LEU A 57 5.25 -1.79 -5.43
CA LEU A 57 4.79 -0.68 -4.62
C LEU A 57 5.12 -0.87 -3.13
N TRP A 58 5.02 -2.10 -2.62
CA TRP A 58 5.42 -2.43 -1.25
C TRP A 58 6.94 -2.24 -1.05
N ILE A 59 7.76 -2.65 -2.01
CA ILE A 59 9.22 -2.43 -1.96
C ILE A 59 9.53 -0.93 -1.97
N ALA A 60 8.92 -0.15 -2.87
CA ALA A 60 9.11 1.30 -2.90
C ALA A 60 8.71 1.97 -1.57
N PHE A 61 7.59 1.53 -0.98
CA PHE A 61 7.14 2.01 0.32
C PHE A 61 8.09 1.60 1.46
N THR A 62 8.70 0.41 1.37
CA THR A 62 9.69 -0.07 2.33
C THR A 62 10.97 0.78 2.29
N ILE A 63 11.41 1.18 1.11
CA ILE A 63 12.53 2.12 0.94
C ILE A 63 12.18 3.47 1.59
N LEU A 64 10.99 4.01 1.33
CA LEU A 64 10.53 5.25 1.98
C LEU A 64 10.45 5.12 3.51
N PHE A 65 10.00 3.96 4.01
CA PHE A 65 9.96 3.68 5.44
C PHE A 65 11.36 3.73 6.08
N ILE A 66 12.35 3.08 5.44
CA ILE A 66 13.75 3.08 5.88
C ILE A 66 14.33 4.48 5.85
N ILE A 67 14.12 5.23 4.76
CA ILE A 67 14.54 6.63 4.66
C ILE A 67 13.92 7.44 5.80
N GLY A 68 12.62 7.26 6.06
CA GLY A 68 11.95 7.90 7.19
C GLY A 68 12.53 7.50 8.54
N LEU A 69 12.96 6.24 8.74
CA LEU A 69 13.61 5.83 9.99
C LEU A 69 14.92 6.58 10.25
N ILE A 70 15.75 6.77 9.21
CA ILE A 70 17.04 7.45 9.30
C ILE A 70 16.86 8.98 9.35
N TYR A 71 15.95 9.50 8.54
CA TYR A 71 15.70 10.92 8.30
C TYR A 71 14.24 11.26 8.68
N PRO A 72 14.00 11.67 9.94
CA PRO A 72 12.65 11.93 10.45
C PRO A 72 11.86 12.99 9.66
N GLU A 73 12.54 13.89 8.96
CA GLU A 73 11.97 14.92 8.09
C GLU A 73 11.13 14.36 6.93
N PHE A 74 11.42 13.14 6.46
CA PHE A 74 10.64 12.47 5.41
C PHE A 74 9.43 11.70 5.94
N ARG A 75 9.24 11.64 7.27
CA ARG A 75 8.01 11.13 7.89
C ARG A 75 6.93 12.21 7.77
N PHE A 76 6.44 12.45 6.55
CA PHE A 76 5.51 13.52 6.20
C PHE A 76 4.36 13.67 7.21
N TYR A 77 4.54 14.60 8.15
CA TYR A 77 3.52 15.32 8.90
C TYR A 77 4.26 16.33 9.78
N LYS A 78 4.54 17.52 9.22
CA LYS A 78 4.83 18.70 10.02
C LYS A 78 3.47 19.22 10.47
N LEU A 79 2.86 18.60 11.48
CA LEU A 79 1.83 19.30 12.25
C LEU A 79 2.55 20.49 12.83
N LYS A 80 2.32 21.64 12.20
CA LYS A 80 2.66 22.93 12.76
C LYS A 80 1.93 22.98 14.09
N ASN A 81 2.62 22.68 15.19
CA ASN A 81 2.19 23.10 16.51
C ASN A 81 2.31 24.64 16.51
N SER A 82 1.31 25.28 15.91
CA SER A 82 0.97 26.67 16.17
C SER A 82 -0.28 26.64 17.02
N LEU A 83 -0.09 26.56 18.33
CA LEU A 83 -0.99 26.99 19.39
C LEU A 83 -0.14 27.16 20.65
#